data_AF-A0A849WNE3-F1
#
_entry.id   AF-A0A849WNE3-F1
#
_cell.length_a   1.000
_cell.length_b   1.000
_cell.length_c   1.000
_cell.angle_alpha   90.00
_cell.angle_beta   90.00
_cell.angle_gamma   90.00
#
_symmetry.space_group_name_H-M   'P 1'
#
loop_
_entity.id
_entity.type
_entity.pdbx_description
1 polymer ?
#
loop_
_entity_poly.entity_id
_entity_poly.type
_entity_poly.pdbx_seq_one_letter_code
_entity_poly.pdbx_strand_id
1 'polypeptide(L)'
;MQNIAATFQKDFCDQLILKLIKLQEKFQCTYLYLSGGCALNIVTNTAIDESGLFKEIFIPPCCNDTGLALGAAVYAEIQKHGNIELHSPFLNNVGIEGYRAKYDLETVKKLANLLMQKKIVGICNGYGEIGPRALGNRSILALPDSMQLKNQVSQICKQREWYRPVAPVMLETNAIQITGKNNIPSASRYMLIDFKILPRFHKQLEGVVHVDGTSRIQVIKSREENPFIYDLLLYMDTEYGIRGLINTSFNGKGEPIVHTQEDAKNAAKKMNLDAIVINGDLLESINEI
;
A
#
# COMPACT_ATOMS: atom_id res chain seq x y z
N MET A 1 11.31 11.97 -23.70
CA MET A 1 11.35 10.86 -22.73
C MET A 1 9.95 10.52 -22.19
N GLN A 2 9.21 11.47 -21.61
CA GLN A 2 7.85 11.22 -21.09
C GLN A 2 6.87 10.70 -22.15
N ASN A 3 6.83 11.30 -23.34
CA ASN A 3 5.98 10.80 -24.43
C ASN A 3 6.33 9.37 -24.85
N ILE A 4 7.61 9.01 -24.86
CA ILE A 4 8.05 7.64 -25.17
C ILE A 4 7.54 6.67 -24.10
N ALA A 5 7.71 7.00 -22.82
CA ALA A 5 7.20 6.20 -21.71
C ALA A 5 5.67 6.04 -21.76
N ALA A 6 4.95 7.12 -22.06
CA ALA A 6 3.49 7.10 -22.21
C ALA A 6 3.05 6.21 -23.39
N THR A 7 3.73 6.28 -24.54
CA THR A 7 3.45 5.43 -25.70
C THR A 7 3.66 3.96 -25.37
N PHE A 8 4.79 3.59 -24.75
CA PHE A 8 5.04 2.20 -24.36
C PHE A 8 4.03 1.70 -23.33
N GLN A 9 3.67 2.53 -22.34
CA GLN A 9 2.63 2.18 -21.37
C GLN A 9 1.29 1.93 -22.05
N LYS A 10 0.91 2.80 -23.01
CA LYS A 10 -0.33 2.64 -23.77
C LYS A 10 -0.33 1.38 -24.61
N ASP A 11 0.71 1.16 -25.42
CA ASP A 11 0.81 -0.02 -26.27
C ASP A 11 0.80 -1.31 -25.44
N PHE A 12 1.59 -1.37 -24.36
CA PHE A 12 1.56 -2.52 -23.44
C PHE A 12 0.16 -2.81 -22.90
N CYS A 13 -0.56 -1.78 -22.45
CA CYS A 13 -1.91 -1.90 -21.93
C CYS A 13 -2.88 -2.41 -23.00
N ASP A 14 -2.88 -1.78 -24.18
CA ASP A 14 -3.77 -2.12 -25.29
C ASP A 14 -3.54 -3.56 -25.77
N GLN A 15 -2.27 -3.97 -25.94
CA GLN A 15 -1.92 -5.34 -26.37
C GLN A 15 -2.34 -6.40 -25.34
N LEU A 16 -2.16 -6.12 -24.04
CA LEU A 16 -2.56 -7.07 -23.00
C LEU A 16 -4.08 -7.24 -22.94
N ILE A 17 -4.84 -6.14 -23.02
CA ILE A 17 -6.31 -6.19 -23.03
C ILE A 17 -6.80 -6.96 -24.25
N LEU A 18 -6.27 -6.70 -25.45
CA LEU A 18 -6.63 -7.44 -26.67
C LEU A 18 -6.37 -8.94 -26.53
N LYS A 19 -5.27 -9.32 -25.87
CA LYS A 19 -4.96 -10.73 -25.58
C LYS A 19 -5.96 -11.32 -24.59
N LEU A 20 -6.32 -10.58 -23.54
CA LEU A 20 -7.30 -11.03 -22.54
C LEU A 20 -8.71 -11.20 -23.13
N ILE A 21 -9.13 -10.32 -24.05
CA ILE A 21 -10.40 -10.47 -24.77
C ILE A 21 -10.45 -11.80 -25.52
N LYS A 22 -9.41 -12.12 -26.31
CA LYS A 22 -9.34 -13.40 -27.05
C LYS A 22 -9.33 -14.62 -26.13
N LEU A 23 -8.67 -14.52 -24.97
CA LEU A 23 -8.67 -15.58 -23.97
C LEU A 23 -10.05 -15.73 -23.33
N GLN A 24 -10.74 -14.61 -23.05
CA GLN A 24 -12.06 -14.62 -22.45
C GLN A 24 -13.13 -15.18 -23.39
N GLU A 25 -13.07 -14.85 -24.68
CA GLU A 25 -13.92 -15.48 -25.71
C GLU A 25 -13.75 -17.00 -25.76
N LYS A 26 -12.51 -17.48 -25.56
CA LYS A 26 -12.18 -18.91 -25.62
C LYS A 26 -12.56 -19.67 -24.35
N PHE A 27 -12.30 -19.11 -23.17
CA PHE A 27 -12.39 -19.84 -21.90
C PHE A 27 -13.60 -19.44 -21.04
N GLN A 28 -14.20 -18.26 -21.29
CA GLN A 28 -15.39 -17.77 -20.59
C GLN A 28 -15.25 -17.80 -19.05
N CYS A 29 -14.08 -17.42 -18.54
CA CYS A 29 -13.78 -17.44 -17.12
C CYS A 29 -14.48 -16.30 -16.38
N THR A 30 -15.09 -16.57 -15.23
CA THR A 30 -15.71 -15.52 -14.40
C THR A 30 -14.68 -14.59 -13.75
N TYR A 31 -13.50 -15.14 -13.40
CA TYR A 31 -12.46 -14.46 -12.64
C TYR A 31 -11.13 -14.55 -13.36
N LEU A 32 -10.27 -13.53 -13.17
CA LEU A 32 -8.90 -13.52 -13.66
C LEU A 32 -7.92 -13.54 -12.49
N TYR A 33 -6.99 -14.49 -12.50
CA TYR A 33 -5.83 -14.49 -11.61
C TYR A 33 -4.62 -14.01 -12.43
N LEU A 34 -4.02 -12.89 -12.02
CA LEU A 34 -2.90 -12.28 -12.73
C LEU A 34 -1.64 -12.30 -11.86
N SER A 35 -0.55 -12.82 -12.43
CA SER A 35 0.77 -12.87 -11.80
C SER A 35 1.86 -12.62 -12.86
N GLY A 36 3.12 -12.57 -12.42
CA GLY A 36 4.27 -12.10 -13.19
C GLY A 36 4.55 -10.61 -12.95
N GLY A 37 5.79 -10.16 -13.20
CA GLY A 37 6.21 -8.79 -12.91
C GLY A 37 5.38 -7.69 -13.62
N CYS A 38 4.80 -8.02 -14.77
CA CYS A 38 3.86 -7.15 -15.49
C CYS A 38 2.58 -6.85 -14.70
N ALA A 39 2.17 -7.72 -13.78
CA ALA A 39 1.01 -7.54 -12.92
C ALA A 39 1.21 -6.46 -11.84
N LEU A 40 2.42 -5.89 -11.72
CA LEU A 40 2.66 -4.69 -10.92
C LEU A 40 2.22 -3.39 -11.63
N ASN A 41 1.80 -3.47 -12.89
CA ASN A 41 1.35 -2.34 -13.69
C ASN A 41 -0.09 -1.93 -13.33
N ILE A 42 -0.19 -0.97 -12.41
CA ILE A 42 -1.46 -0.47 -11.86
C ILE A 42 -2.39 0.10 -12.92
N VAL A 43 -1.86 0.80 -13.93
CA VAL A 43 -2.67 1.43 -14.99
C VAL A 43 -3.33 0.35 -15.82
N THR A 44 -2.57 -0.69 -16.16
CA THR A 44 -3.12 -1.84 -16.90
C THR A 44 -4.10 -2.65 -16.05
N ASN A 45 -3.81 -2.87 -14.76
CA ASN A 45 -4.73 -3.56 -13.86
C ASN A 45 -6.06 -2.80 -13.72
N THR A 46 -6.03 -1.47 -13.58
CA THR A 46 -7.24 -0.63 -13.58
C THR A 46 -8.01 -0.77 -14.88
N ALA A 47 -7.33 -0.72 -16.03
CA ALA A 47 -8.01 -0.86 -17.32
C ALA A 47 -8.66 -2.24 -17.50
N ILE A 48 -8.06 -3.31 -16.96
CA ILE A 48 -8.66 -4.66 -16.96
C ILE A 48 -9.90 -4.70 -16.05
N ASP A 49 -9.82 -4.17 -14.83
CA ASP A 49 -10.96 -4.11 -13.89
C ASP A 49 -12.14 -3.33 -14.50
N GLU A 50 -11.85 -2.16 -15.07
CA GLU A 50 -12.88 -1.27 -15.65
C GLU A 50 -13.45 -1.77 -16.99
N SER A 51 -12.76 -2.70 -17.66
CA SER A 51 -13.26 -3.32 -18.89
C SER A 51 -14.51 -4.18 -18.68
N GLY A 52 -14.75 -4.65 -17.45
CA GLY A 52 -15.84 -5.57 -17.14
C GLY A 52 -15.68 -6.96 -17.76
N LEU A 53 -14.51 -7.30 -18.32
CA LEU A 53 -14.24 -8.62 -18.91
C LEU A 53 -14.34 -9.76 -17.89
N PHE A 54 -14.04 -9.47 -16.63
CA PHE A 54 -14.09 -10.41 -15.52
C PHE A 54 -14.90 -9.79 -14.39
N LYS A 55 -15.55 -10.63 -13.58
CA LYS A 55 -16.25 -10.19 -12.38
C LYS A 55 -15.30 -9.61 -11.33
N GLU A 56 -14.10 -10.17 -11.24
CA GLU A 56 -13.04 -9.70 -10.35
C GLU A 56 -11.67 -10.15 -10.86
N ILE A 57 -10.66 -9.31 -10.60
CA ILE A 57 -9.25 -9.62 -10.83
C ILE A 57 -8.54 -9.87 -9.49
N PHE A 58 -7.79 -10.97 -9.40
CA PHE A 58 -6.99 -11.33 -8.22
C PHE A 58 -5.51 -11.19 -8.55
N ILE A 59 -4.82 -10.34 -7.81
CA ILE A 59 -3.39 -10.09 -7.97
C ILE A 59 -2.72 -10.18 -6.59
N PRO A 60 -1.78 -11.11 -6.37
CA PRO A 60 -1.09 -11.22 -5.09
C PRO A 60 -0.10 -10.04 -4.89
N PRO A 61 0.21 -9.66 -3.65
CA PRO A 61 1.13 -8.54 -3.35
C PRO A 61 2.55 -8.77 -3.89
N CYS A 62 2.99 -10.04 -3.95
CA CYS A 62 4.26 -10.48 -4.53
C CYS A 62 4.04 -11.13 -5.90
N CYS A 63 3.33 -10.47 -6.83
CA CYS A 63 3.04 -11.02 -8.15
C CYS A 63 4.26 -11.15 -9.07
N ASN A 64 5.36 -10.44 -8.80
CA ASN A 64 6.61 -10.62 -9.54
C ASN A 64 7.39 -11.86 -9.07
N ASP A 65 8.61 -12.02 -9.57
CA ASP A 65 9.45 -13.20 -9.32
C ASP A 65 9.72 -13.46 -7.82
N THR A 66 9.57 -12.45 -6.96
CA THR A 66 9.69 -12.62 -5.51
C THR A 66 8.62 -13.56 -4.93
N GLY A 67 7.47 -13.73 -5.61
CA GLY A 67 6.42 -14.66 -5.21
C GLY A 67 6.63 -16.12 -5.64
N LEU A 68 7.63 -16.42 -6.47
CA LEU A 68 7.83 -17.79 -7.00
C LEU A 68 8.12 -18.80 -5.89
N ALA A 69 8.90 -18.41 -4.88
CA ALA A 69 9.20 -19.28 -3.73
C ALA A 69 7.92 -19.62 -2.94
N LEU A 70 7.07 -18.62 -2.71
CA LEU A 70 5.76 -18.82 -2.07
C LEU A 70 4.87 -19.72 -2.92
N GLY A 71 4.78 -19.48 -4.23
CA GLY A 71 4.01 -20.32 -5.15
C GLY A 71 4.47 -21.78 -5.16
N ALA A 72 5.79 -22.02 -5.15
CA ALA A 72 6.35 -23.37 -5.07
C ALA A 72 6.03 -24.05 -3.73
N ALA A 73 6.11 -23.32 -2.61
CA ALA A 73 5.75 -23.82 -1.30
C ALA A 73 4.25 -24.17 -1.22
N VAL A 74 3.37 -23.28 -1.68
CA VAL A 74 1.91 -23.51 -1.75
C VAL A 74 1.59 -24.71 -2.63
N TYR A 75 2.24 -24.84 -3.79
CA TYR A 75 2.06 -26.00 -4.66
C TYR A 75 2.45 -27.30 -3.95
N ALA A 76 3.62 -27.34 -3.31
CA ALA A 76 4.08 -28.50 -2.57
C ALA A 76 3.15 -28.87 -1.40
N GLU A 77 2.63 -27.87 -0.68
CA GLU A 77 1.69 -28.06 0.43
C GLU A 77 0.37 -28.68 -0.05
N ILE A 78 -0.21 -28.14 -1.13
CA ILE A 78 -1.42 -28.68 -1.76
C ILE A 78 -1.18 -30.12 -2.23
N GLN A 79 -0.03 -30.44 -2.83
CA GLN A 79 0.28 -31.80 -3.27
C GLN A 79 0.40 -32.79 -2.11
N LYS A 80 0.88 -32.35 -0.94
CA LYS A 80 1.07 -33.21 0.25
C LYS A 80 -0.18 -33.36 1.10
N HIS A 81 -0.92 -32.27 1.30
CA HIS A 81 -1.97 -32.17 2.30
C HIS A 81 -3.36 -31.90 1.70
N GLY A 82 -3.44 -31.55 0.40
CA GLY A 82 -4.71 -31.31 -0.31
C GLY A 82 -5.35 -29.96 -0.03
N ASN A 83 -4.80 -29.14 0.85
CA ASN A 83 -5.28 -27.81 1.19
C ASN A 83 -4.13 -26.85 1.51
N ILE A 84 -4.46 -25.56 1.65
CA ILE A 84 -3.56 -24.51 2.12
C ILE A 84 -4.37 -23.57 3.03
N GLU A 85 -3.78 -23.14 4.14
CA GLU A 85 -4.39 -22.12 4.98
C GLU A 85 -4.23 -20.73 4.33
N LEU A 86 -5.29 -19.91 4.43
CA LEU A 86 -5.20 -18.53 3.98
C LEU A 86 -4.20 -17.76 4.85
N HIS A 87 -3.30 -17.04 4.20
CA HIS A 87 -2.24 -16.31 4.88
C HIS A 87 -2.38 -14.79 4.67
N SER A 88 -1.89 -14.03 5.65
CA SER A 88 -1.76 -12.58 5.52
C SER A 88 -0.61 -12.22 4.55
N PRO A 89 -0.52 -10.96 4.07
CA PRO A 89 0.67 -10.53 3.32
C PRO A 89 1.91 -10.36 4.22
N PHE A 90 1.78 -10.45 5.54
CA PHE A 90 2.85 -10.21 6.50
C PHE A 90 3.60 -11.50 6.84
N LEU A 91 4.36 -12.02 5.87
CA LEU A 91 5.10 -13.29 6.00
C LEU A 91 6.59 -13.10 6.26
N ASN A 92 7.14 -11.89 6.08
CA ASN A 92 8.56 -11.67 6.26
C ASN A 92 8.90 -11.59 7.74
N ASN A 93 9.40 -12.70 8.30
CA ASN A 93 9.64 -12.87 9.73
C ASN A 93 11.06 -13.33 10.12
N VAL A 94 11.95 -13.50 9.14
CA VAL A 94 13.31 -14.03 9.37
C VAL A 94 14.08 -13.15 10.37
N GLY A 95 14.50 -13.71 11.51
CA GLY A 95 15.24 -12.98 12.54
C GLY A 95 14.40 -12.01 13.40
N ILE A 96 13.08 -12.02 13.22
CA ILE A 96 12.11 -11.28 14.04
C ILE A 96 10.97 -12.20 14.49
N GLU A 97 11.25 -13.49 14.64
CA GLU A 97 10.28 -14.49 15.06
C GLU A 97 9.66 -14.06 16.40
N GLY A 98 8.33 -14.03 16.46
CA GLY A 98 7.60 -13.60 17.67
C GLY A 98 7.38 -12.09 17.80
N TYR A 99 7.90 -11.25 16.90
CA TYR A 99 7.54 -9.82 16.86
C TYR A 99 6.03 -9.67 16.65
N ARG A 100 5.37 -8.91 17.52
CA ARG A 100 3.94 -8.63 17.45
C ARG A 100 3.70 -7.20 17.86
N ALA A 101 2.83 -6.48 17.15
CA ALA A 101 2.39 -5.18 17.57
C ALA A 101 1.46 -5.33 18.79
N LYS A 102 1.90 -4.86 19.95
CA LYS A 102 1.08 -4.74 21.15
C LYS A 102 0.93 -3.26 21.44
N TYR A 103 -0.30 -2.76 21.32
CA TYR A 103 -0.59 -1.34 21.47
C TYR A 103 -1.91 -1.17 22.20
N ASP A 104 -2.08 -0.01 22.81
CA ASP A 104 -3.33 0.42 23.39
C ASP A 104 -3.91 1.62 22.60
N LEU A 105 -5.10 2.05 23.01
CA LEU A 105 -5.77 3.19 22.41
C LEU A 105 -5.00 4.50 22.64
N GLU A 106 -4.23 4.62 23.72
CA GLU A 106 -3.45 5.82 24.01
C GLU A 106 -2.30 6.01 23.02
N THR A 107 -1.62 4.93 22.61
CA THR A 107 -0.65 4.98 21.50
C THR A 107 -1.31 5.50 20.22
N VAL A 108 -2.50 5.00 19.88
CA VAL A 108 -3.23 5.45 18.67
C VAL A 108 -3.54 6.94 18.76
N LYS A 109 -4.05 7.42 19.89
CA LYS A 109 -4.36 8.84 20.13
C LYS A 109 -3.12 9.72 20.01
N LYS A 110 -2.00 9.32 20.64
CA LYS A 110 -0.74 10.06 20.57
C LYS A 110 -0.21 10.14 19.14
N LEU A 111 -0.21 9.03 18.43
CA LEU A 111 0.20 9.00 17.02
C LEU A 111 -0.71 9.90 16.16
N ALA A 112 -2.02 9.83 16.35
CA ALA A 112 -2.97 10.68 15.65
C ALA A 112 -2.71 12.18 15.92
N ASN A 113 -2.39 12.55 17.16
CA ASN A 113 -2.01 13.92 17.53
C ASN A 113 -0.73 14.37 16.83
N LEU A 114 0.30 13.52 16.74
CA LEU A 114 1.52 13.82 16.00
C LEU A 114 1.23 14.04 14.51
N LEU A 115 0.42 13.17 13.90
CA LEU A 115 0.01 13.32 12.50
C LEU A 115 -0.74 14.65 12.27
N MET A 116 -1.64 15.04 13.17
CA MET A 116 -2.33 16.34 13.13
C MET A 116 -1.38 17.54 13.26
N GLN A 117 -0.25 17.36 13.92
CA GLN A 117 0.87 18.33 13.95
C GLN A 117 1.76 18.27 12.70
N LYS A 118 1.32 17.58 11.64
CA LYS A 118 2.01 17.38 10.36
C LYS A 118 3.35 16.64 10.48
N LYS A 119 3.49 15.82 11.52
CA LYS A 119 4.68 14.99 11.75
C LYS A 119 4.72 13.80 10.79
N ILE A 120 5.93 13.40 10.40
CA ILE A 120 6.19 12.25 9.54
C ILE A 120 6.67 11.09 10.41
N VAL A 121 5.90 9.99 10.43
CA VAL A 121 6.12 8.90 11.39
C VAL A 121 6.44 7.59 10.66
N GLY A 122 7.52 6.92 11.07
CA GLY A 122 7.84 5.57 10.59
C GLY A 122 7.13 4.48 11.40
N ILE A 123 6.69 3.41 10.76
CA ILE A 123 6.00 2.27 11.37
C ILE A 123 6.79 1.01 11.08
N CYS A 124 7.16 0.27 12.13
CA CYS A 124 7.85 -1.01 12.07
C CYS A 124 7.19 -2.00 13.04
N ASN A 125 6.08 -2.60 12.61
CA ASN A 125 5.22 -3.44 13.44
C ASN A 125 5.22 -4.90 12.98
N GLY A 126 5.38 -5.85 13.90
CA GLY A 126 5.21 -7.28 13.64
C GLY A 126 6.04 -7.78 12.46
N TYR A 127 5.49 -8.72 11.69
CA TYR A 127 6.13 -9.24 10.48
C TYR A 127 6.00 -8.26 9.31
N GLY A 128 7.01 -8.23 8.45
CA GLY A 128 7.03 -7.38 7.26
C GLY A 128 6.10 -7.90 6.17
N GLU A 129 5.58 -6.99 5.38
CA GLU A 129 4.79 -7.31 4.19
C GLU A 129 5.65 -7.90 3.07
N ILE A 130 5.10 -8.85 2.30
CA ILE A 130 5.71 -9.40 1.09
C ILE A 130 5.46 -8.52 -0.14
N GLY A 131 6.37 -8.60 -1.11
CA GLY A 131 6.30 -7.81 -2.33
C GLY A 131 6.90 -6.40 -2.17
N PRO A 132 6.78 -5.56 -3.21
CA PRO A 132 7.52 -4.30 -3.30
C PRO A 132 6.83 -3.09 -2.64
N ARG A 133 5.63 -3.27 -2.07
CA ARG A 133 4.81 -2.19 -1.51
C ARG A 133 4.77 -2.34 0.01
N ALA A 134 4.92 -1.22 0.73
CA ALA A 134 4.59 -1.19 2.14
C ALA A 134 3.07 -1.12 2.32
N LEU A 135 2.56 -1.91 3.23
CA LEU A 135 1.14 -2.19 3.47
C LEU A 135 0.76 -1.93 4.93
N GLY A 136 1.53 -1.10 5.64
CA GLY A 136 1.25 -0.66 7.00
C GLY A 136 2.25 -1.13 8.05
N ASN A 137 3.03 -2.20 7.81
CA ASN A 137 3.94 -2.75 8.83
C ASN A 137 5.37 -2.23 8.69
N ARG A 138 5.78 -1.80 7.50
CA ARG A 138 7.08 -1.12 7.24
C ARG A 138 6.88 0.16 6.45
N SER A 139 6.13 1.08 7.03
CA SER A 139 5.53 2.23 6.34
C SER A 139 5.98 3.55 6.93
N ILE A 140 5.94 4.61 6.13
CA ILE A 140 6.01 5.99 6.61
C ILE A 140 4.62 6.60 6.40
N LEU A 141 4.09 7.16 7.48
CA LEU A 141 2.77 7.78 7.54
C LEU A 141 2.89 9.30 7.68
N ALA A 142 2.00 10.01 7.00
CA ALA A 142 1.86 11.46 7.08
C ALA A 142 0.44 11.87 6.63
N LEU A 143 0.01 13.09 6.92
CA LEU A 143 -1.27 13.60 6.43
C LEU A 143 -1.26 13.74 4.89
N PRO A 144 -2.40 13.45 4.21
CA PRO A 144 -2.50 13.53 2.75
C PRO A 144 -2.95 14.91 2.25
N ASP A 145 -3.24 15.86 3.13
CA ASP A 145 -3.92 17.12 2.84
C ASP A 145 -2.98 18.27 2.44
N SER A 146 -1.70 17.96 2.22
CA SER A 146 -0.69 18.96 1.91
C SER A 146 0.32 18.48 0.87
N MET A 147 0.44 19.24 -0.22
CA MET A 147 1.51 19.09 -1.21
C MET A 147 2.90 19.34 -0.63
N GLN A 148 3.02 20.25 0.34
CA GLN A 148 4.26 20.50 1.06
C GLN A 148 4.70 19.25 1.83
N LEU A 149 3.78 18.62 2.56
CA LEU A 149 4.07 17.42 3.33
C LEU A 149 4.39 16.22 2.42
N LYS A 150 3.65 16.06 1.31
CA LYS A 150 4.01 15.09 0.26
C LYS A 150 5.43 15.31 -0.26
N ASN A 151 5.84 16.56 -0.49
CA ASN A 151 7.18 16.87 -0.96
C ASN A 151 8.24 16.62 0.12
N GLN A 152 7.97 16.91 1.39
CA GLN A 152 8.84 16.56 2.51
C GLN A 152 9.06 15.04 2.58
N VAL A 153 7.99 14.25 2.56
CA VAL A 153 8.08 12.78 2.55
C VAL A 153 8.85 12.28 1.32
N SER A 154 8.46 12.68 0.11
CA SER A 154 8.99 12.08 -1.13
C SER A 154 10.38 12.59 -1.51
N GLN A 155 10.63 13.89 -1.42
CA GLN A 155 11.87 14.50 -1.93
C GLN A 155 12.92 14.70 -0.84
N ILE A 156 12.52 14.96 0.41
CA ILE A 156 13.47 15.23 1.49
C ILE A 156 13.80 13.92 2.22
N CYS A 157 12.82 13.29 2.87
CA CYS A 157 13.05 12.06 3.63
C CYS A 157 13.47 10.91 2.71
N LYS A 158 12.78 10.75 1.58
CA LYS A 158 12.98 9.63 0.64
C LYS A 158 13.97 9.90 -0.49
N GLN A 159 14.36 11.16 -0.72
CA GLN A 159 15.28 11.59 -1.78
C GLN A 159 14.88 11.06 -3.19
N ARG A 160 13.57 10.99 -3.45
CA ARG A 160 13.00 10.56 -4.73
C ARG A 160 12.80 11.74 -5.68
N GLU A 161 12.62 11.40 -6.95
CA GLU A 161 12.27 12.36 -7.99
C GLU A 161 10.89 12.97 -7.73
N TRP A 162 10.74 14.27 -8.03
CA TRP A 162 9.55 15.07 -7.74
C TRP A 162 8.24 14.51 -8.34
N TYR A 163 8.36 13.79 -9.47
CA TYR A 163 7.24 13.20 -10.21
C TYR A 163 6.78 11.85 -9.65
N ARG A 164 7.49 11.26 -8.68
CA ARG A 164 7.05 9.98 -8.11
C ARG A 164 5.81 10.20 -7.23
N PRO A 165 4.69 9.51 -7.53
CA PRO A 165 3.49 9.61 -6.73
C PRO A 165 3.68 8.95 -5.35
N VAL A 166 2.88 9.39 -4.39
CA VAL A 166 2.65 8.70 -3.12
C VAL A 166 1.23 8.16 -3.11
N ALA A 167 1.02 7.07 -2.37
CA ALA A 167 -0.24 6.37 -2.26
C ALA A 167 -0.86 6.64 -0.88
N PRO A 168 -2.18 6.70 -0.75
CA PRO A 168 -2.81 6.69 0.55
C PRO A 168 -3.13 5.28 1.04
N VAL A 169 -3.30 5.13 2.34
CA VAL A 169 -4.02 4.02 2.98
C VAL A 169 -5.28 4.55 3.65
N MET A 170 -6.40 3.84 3.52
CA MET A 170 -7.70 4.21 4.11
C MET A 170 -8.60 3.01 4.35
N LEU A 171 -9.66 3.22 5.13
CA LEU A 171 -10.73 2.24 5.31
C LEU A 171 -11.58 2.09 4.04
N GLU A 172 -12.16 0.91 3.82
CA GLU A 172 -13.04 0.65 2.67
C GLU A 172 -14.23 1.61 2.59
N THR A 173 -14.83 1.95 3.73
CA THR A 173 -15.91 2.95 3.83
C THR A 173 -15.50 4.29 3.23
N ASN A 174 -14.27 4.74 3.50
CA ASN A 174 -13.73 5.99 2.98
C ASN A 174 -13.39 5.88 1.50
N ALA A 175 -12.81 4.74 1.06
CA ALA A 175 -12.56 4.48 -0.35
C ALA A 175 -13.86 4.54 -1.18
N ILE A 176 -14.95 3.94 -0.70
CA ILE A 176 -16.28 4.01 -1.34
C ILE A 176 -16.75 5.47 -1.44
N GLN A 177 -16.67 6.23 -0.36
CA GLN A 177 -17.13 7.64 -0.36
C GLN A 177 -16.36 8.52 -1.35
N ILE A 178 -15.04 8.38 -1.41
CA ILE A 178 -14.20 9.28 -2.21
C ILE A 178 -14.17 8.91 -3.69
N THR A 179 -14.43 7.64 -4.02
CA THR A 179 -14.44 7.15 -5.40
C THR A 179 -15.86 7.12 -5.99
N GLY A 180 -16.88 6.97 -5.14
CA GLY A 180 -18.26 6.70 -5.57
C GLY A 180 -18.48 5.29 -6.11
N LYS A 181 -17.48 4.39 -6.00
CA LYS A 181 -17.62 2.98 -6.41
C LYS A 181 -18.32 2.19 -5.31
N ASN A 182 -19.37 1.45 -5.67
CA ASN A 182 -20.08 0.56 -4.74
C ASN A 182 -19.30 -0.72 -4.41
N ASN A 183 -18.34 -1.09 -5.26
CA ASN A 183 -17.48 -2.25 -5.06
C ASN A 183 -16.02 -1.82 -5.16
N ILE A 184 -15.22 -2.21 -4.16
CA ILE A 184 -13.79 -1.94 -4.10
C ILE A 184 -13.01 -3.22 -4.45
N PRO A 185 -12.29 -3.26 -5.58
CA PRO A 185 -11.56 -4.44 -6.03
C PRO A 185 -10.55 -4.94 -4.99
N SER A 186 -10.45 -6.27 -4.81
CA SER A 186 -9.53 -6.85 -3.82
C SER A 186 -8.06 -6.50 -4.06
N ALA A 187 -7.65 -6.26 -5.31
CA ALA A 187 -6.31 -5.81 -5.68
C ALA A 187 -5.90 -4.48 -4.99
N SER A 188 -6.87 -3.66 -4.55
CA SER A 188 -6.60 -2.44 -3.79
C SER A 188 -6.01 -2.69 -2.41
N ARG A 189 -6.21 -3.87 -1.81
CA ARG A 189 -5.57 -4.26 -0.54
C ARG A 189 -4.04 -4.21 -0.62
N TYR A 190 -3.49 -4.30 -1.82
CA TYR A 190 -2.07 -4.37 -2.10
C TYR A 190 -1.54 -3.20 -2.95
N MET A 191 -2.34 -2.14 -3.12
CA MET A 191 -2.03 -0.99 -3.99
C MET A 191 -1.72 -1.40 -5.45
N LEU A 192 -2.47 -2.35 -6.00
CA LEU A 192 -2.29 -2.88 -7.36
C LEU A 192 -3.30 -2.34 -8.37
N ILE A 193 -4.12 -1.37 -7.97
CA ILE A 193 -5.12 -0.71 -8.82
C ILE A 193 -5.23 0.77 -8.42
N ASP A 194 -5.53 1.61 -9.42
CA ASP A 194 -5.85 3.02 -9.24
C ASP A 194 -7.35 3.29 -9.25
N PHE A 195 -7.73 4.37 -8.58
CA PHE A 195 -9.10 4.85 -8.51
C PHE A 195 -9.19 6.30 -8.97
N LYS A 196 -10.24 6.63 -9.73
CA LYS A 196 -10.61 8.03 -9.94
C LYS A 196 -11.22 8.61 -8.67
N ILE A 197 -10.72 9.75 -8.23
CA ILE A 197 -11.19 10.44 -7.02
C ILE A 197 -12.18 11.53 -7.41
N LEU A 198 -13.32 11.58 -6.70
CA LEU A 198 -14.34 12.60 -6.93
C LEU A 198 -13.76 14.00 -6.60
N PRO A 199 -13.97 15.01 -7.48
CA PRO A 199 -13.34 16.33 -7.35
C PRO A 199 -13.50 17.01 -5.97
N ARG A 200 -14.64 16.81 -5.31
CA ARG A 200 -14.91 17.38 -3.98
C ARG A 200 -13.94 16.93 -2.88
N PHE A 201 -13.22 15.83 -3.07
CA PHE A 201 -12.21 15.33 -2.12
C PHE A 201 -10.78 15.69 -2.49
N HIS A 202 -10.54 16.31 -3.66
CA HIS A 202 -9.18 16.59 -4.14
C HIS A 202 -8.39 17.47 -3.16
N LYS A 203 -9.02 18.46 -2.53
CA LYS A 203 -8.35 19.31 -1.53
C LYS A 203 -7.94 18.54 -0.28
N GLN A 204 -8.79 17.65 0.22
CA GLN A 204 -8.49 16.83 1.41
C GLN A 204 -7.36 15.83 1.15
N LEU A 205 -7.19 15.42 -0.11
CA LEU A 205 -6.27 14.37 -0.52
C LEU A 205 -5.18 14.91 -1.48
N GLU A 206 -4.90 16.21 -1.45
CA GLU A 206 -4.07 16.85 -2.48
C GLU A 206 -2.67 16.25 -2.59
N GLY A 207 -2.11 15.76 -1.48
CA GLY A 207 -0.81 15.11 -1.43
C GLY A 207 -0.80 13.70 -2.04
N VAL A 208 -1.95 13.08 -2.28
CA VAL A 208 -2.05 11.68 -2.75
C VAL A 208 -2.90 11.51 -4.01
N VAL A 209 -3.51 12.58 -4.52
CA VAL A 209 -4.22 12.61 -5.80
C VAL A 209 -3.22 12.99 -6.91
N HIS A 210 -3.22 12.20 -7.99
CA HIS A 210 -2.40 12.41 -9.16
C HIS A 210 -2.96 13.53 -10.04
N VAL A 211 -2.15 14.01 -10.99
CA VAL A 211 -2.52 15.14 -11.85
C VAL A 211 -3.75 14.87 -12.71
N ASP A 212 -4.04 13.59 -12.98
CA ASP A 212 -5.19 13.11 -13.73
C ASP A 212 -6.42 12.84 -12.83
N GLY A 213 -6.33 13.17 -11.54
CA GLY A 213 -7.40 12.98 -10.56
C GLY A 213 -7.52 11.55 -10.03
N THR A 214 -6.56 10.67 -10.32
CA THR A 214 -6.53 9.30 -9.80
C THR A 214 -5.71 9.17 -8.52
N SER A 215 -5.86 8.06 -7.80
CA SER A 215 -5.01 7.73 -6.66
C SER A 215 -4.90 6.22 -6.47
N ARG A 216 -3.70 5.76 -6.15
CA ARG A 216 -3.39 4.36 -5.88
C ARG A 216 -3.62 4.01 -4.42
N ILE A 217 -4.85 3.69 -4.07
CA ILE A 217 -5.26 3.51 -2.66
C ILE A 217 -4.90 2.11 -2.17
N GLN A 218 -4.29 2.01 -0.98
CA GLN A 218 -4.37 0.80 -0.15
C GLN A 218 -5.67 0.83 0.65
N VAL A 219 -6.52 -0.17 0.45
CA VAL A 219 -7.77 -0.27 1.20
C VAL A 219 -7.64 -1.33 2.29
N ILE A 220 -7.95 -0.94 3.52
CA ILE A 220 -8.13 -1.85 4.66
C ILE A 220 -9.63 -2.11 4.81
N LYS A 221 -10.05 -3.37 4.62
CA LYS A 221 -11.47 -3.75 4.66
C LYS A 221 -11.96 -4.05 6.06
N SER A 222 -11.12 -4.69 6.85
CA SER A 222 -11.48 -5.12 8.20
C SER A 222 -10.29 -5.01 9.15
N ARG A 223 -10.59 -4.98 10.44
CA ARG A 223 -9.58 -4.81 11.49
C ARG A 223 -8.58 -5.96 11.52
N GLU A 224 -8.97 -7.17 11.13
CA GLU A 224 -8.13 -8.37 11.12
C GLU A 224 -6.98 -8.27 10.11
N GLU A 225 -7.11 -7.44 9.07
CA GLU A 225 -6.07 -7.28 8.05
C GLU A 225 -4.84 -6.57 8.60
N ASN A 226 -5.04 -5.49 9.35
CA ASN A 226 -3.98 -4.78 10.06
C ASN A 226 -4.61 -3.99 11.23
N PRO A 227 -4.68 -4.56 12.45
CA PRO A 227 -5.38 -3.94 13.56
C PRO A 227 -4.88 -2.53 13.91
N PHE A 228 -3.56 -2.34 13.92
CA PHE A 228 -2.94 -1.06 14.28
C PHE A 228 -3.31 0.05 13.29
N ILE A 229 -3.15 -0.23 11.99
CA ILE A 229 -3.48 0.74 10.94
C ILE A 229 -4.99 0.97 10.88
N TYR A 230 -5.80 -0.06 11.06
CA TYR A 230 -7.27 0.06 11.07
C TYR A 230 -7.72 0.99 12.20
N ASP A 231 -7.26 0.76 13.44
CA ASP A 231 -7.66 1.56 14.60
C ASP A 231 -7.18 3.02 14.46
N LEU A 232 -5.98 3.23 13.93
CA LEU A 232 -5.47 4.57 13.62
C LEU A 232 -6.33 5.27 12.57
N LEU A 233 -6.65 4.62 11.46
CA LEU A 233 -7.47 5.22 10.40
C LEU A 233 -8.88 5.52 10.88
N LEU A 234 -9.48 4.61 11.66
CA LEU A 234 -10.79 4.82 12.26
C LEU A 234 -10.78 6.04 13.16
N TYR A 235 -9.79 6.15 14.06
CA TYR A 235 -9.64 7.30 14.96
C TYR A 235 -9.42 8.61 14.20
N MET A 236 -8.55 8.61 13.19
CA MET A 236 -8.28 9.79 12.35
C MET A 236 -9.54 10.27 11.62
N ASP A 237 -10.38 9.35 11.16
CA ASP A 237 -11.64 9.68 10.49
C ASP A 237 -12.70 10.18 11.47
N THR A 238 -12.90 9.50 12.61
CA THR A 238 -13.95 9.87 13.57
C THR A 238 -13.67 11.18 14.28
N GLU A 239 -12.42 11.40 14.71
CA GLU A 239 -12.06 12.56 15.53
C GLU A 239 -11.66 13.78 14.69
N TYR A 240 -10.99 13.56 13.55
CA TYR A 240 -10.42 14.63 12.74
C TYR A 240 -11.02 14.74 11.33
N GLY A 241 -11.89 13.81 10.95
CA GLY A 241 -12.45 13.75 9.59
C GLY A 241 -11.40 13.42 8.52
N ILE A 242 -10.23 12.89 8.91
CA ILE A 242 -9.12 12.56 7.99
C ILE A 242 -9.33 11.14 7.45
N ARG A 243 -9.75 11.07 6.18
CA ARG A 243 -10.20 9.82 5.54
C ARG A 243 -9.11 8.82 5.21
N GLY A 244 -7.86 9.24 5.20
CA GLY A 244 -6.72 8.39 4.87
C GLY A 244 -5.39 9.07 5.22
N LEU A 245 -4.31 8.31 5.12
CA LEU A 245 -2.95 8.78 5.39
C LEU A 245 -2.07 8.48 4.19
N ILE A 246 -1.06 9.31 3.94
CA ILE A 246 0.05 8.91 3.06
C ILE A 246 0.62 7.60 3.61
N ASN A 247 0.79 6.61 2.74
CA ASN A 247 1.55 5.39 3.03
C ASN A 247 2.62 5.21 1.95
N THR A 248 3.89 5.29 2.37
CA THR A 248 5.03 4.94 1.52
C THR A 248 5.97 4.00 2.24
N SER A 249 6.76 3.26 1.47
CA SER A 249 7.77 2.35 2.01
C SER A 249 8.79 3.04 2.92
N PHE A 250 9.04 2.44 4.08
CA PHE A 250 10.02 2.90 5.05
C PHE A 250 11.42 2.40 4.65
N ASN A 251 12.16 3.25 3.95
CA ASN A 251 13.53 3.02 3.49
C ASN A 251 14.16 4.30 2.93
N GLY A 252 15.49 4.40 2.92
CA GLY A 252 16.18 5.44 2.17
C GLY A 252 16.18 5.20 0.65
N LYS A 253 16.85 6.09 -0.08
CA LYS A 253 17.09 5.93 -1.52
C LYS A 253 18.06 4.79 -1.77
N GLY A 254 17.67 3.84 -2.62
CA GLY A 254 18.51 2.69 -3.00
C GLY A 254 18.58 1.58 -1.95
N GLU A 255 17.87 1.71 -0.82
CA GLU A 255 17.86 0.73 0.25
C GLU A 255 16.60 -0.15 0.20
N PRO A 256 16.66 -1.41 0.70
CA PRO A 256 15.47 -2.22 0.90
C PRO A 256 14.57 -1.63 1.99
N ILE A 257 13.31 -2.07 2.05
CA ILE A 257 12.38 -1.77 3.15
C ILE A 257 12.99 -2.25 4.47
N VAL A 258 12.90 -1.45 5.52
CA VAL A 258 13.41 -1.82 6.86
C VAL A 258 12.77 -3.12 7.34
N HIS A 259 13.52 -3.96 8.05
CA HIS A 259 13.04 -5.28 8.47
C HIS A 259 13.00 -5.42 9.99
N THR A 260 14.11 -5.13 10.66
CA THR A 260 14.25 -5.20 12.11
C THR A 260 13.97 -3.86 12.80
N GLN A 261 13.80 -3.89 14.12
CA GLN A 261 13.72 -2.66 14.92
C GLN A 261 14.95 -1.76 14.75
N GLU A 262 16.13 -2.36 14.62
CA GLU A 262 17.39 -1.62 14.47
C GLU A 262 17.47 -0.94 13.09
N ASP A 263 17.03 -1.63 12.04
CA ASP A 263 16.89 -1.04 10.70
C ASP A 263 15.95 0.17 10.73
N ALA A 264 14.81 0.04 11.42
CA ALA A 264 13.84 1.11 11.54
C ALA A 264 14.42 2.33 12.27
N LYS A 265 15.11 2.14 13.39
CA LYS A 265 15.78 3.21 14.15
C LYS A 265 16.84 3.93 13.31
N ASN A 266 17.70 3.17 12.66
CA ASN A 266 18.78 3.70 11.82
C ASN A 266 18.25 4.45 10.59
N ALA A 267 17.24 3.89 9.91
CA ALA A 267 16.59 4.55 8.79
C ALA A 267 15.88 5.84 9.25
N ALA A 268 15.20 5.84 10.39
CA ALA A 268 14.49 7.01 10.89
C ALA A 268 15.42 8.18 11.17
N LYS A 269 16.58 7.92 11.81
CA LYS A 269 17.65 8.89 12.02
C LYS A 269 18.16 9.44 10.68
N LYS A 270 18.51 8.56 9.75
CA LYS A 270 19.05 8.94 8.43
C LYS A 270 18.06 9.79 7.62
N MET A 271 16.76 9.53 7.77
CA MET A 271 15.69 10.20 7.04
C MET A 271 15.14 11.45 7.75
N ASN A 272 15.63 11.77 8.95
CA ASN A 272 15.08 12.81 9.83
C ASN A 272 13.56 12.69 9.99
N LEU A 273 13.07 11.48 10.31
CA LEU A 273 11.66 11.33 10.67
C LEU A 273 11.39 12.01 12.01
N ASP A 274 10.12 12.34 12.29
CA ASP A 274 9.76 13.00 13.53
C ASP A 274 9.59 12.00 14.69
N ALA A 275 9.04 10.82 14.39
CA ALA A 275 8.79 9.76 15.37
C ALA A 275 8.81 8.39 14.67
N ILE A 276 8.86 7.32 15.48
CA ILE A 276 8.64 5.96 14.99
C ILE A 276 7.76 5.14 15.93
N VAL A 277 7.02 4.20 15.37
CA VAL A 277 6.34 3.14 16.12
C VAL A 277 7.02 1.81 15.85
N ILE A 278 7.45 1.13 16.90
CA ILE A 278 8.05 -0.20 16.83
C ILE A 278 7.23 -1.16 17.66
N ASN A 279 6.64 -2.17 17.01
CA ASN A 279 5.80 -3.19 17.65
C ASN A 279 4.72 -2.63 18.59
N GLY A 280 4.15 -1.47 18.24
CA GLY A 280 3.09 -0.79 19.02
C GLY A 280 3.60 0.23 20.03
N ASP A 281 4.91 0.33 20.26
CA ASP A 281 5.50 1.35 21.12
C ASP A 281 5.86 2.60 20.30
N LEU A 282 5.32 3.76 20.70
CA LEU A 282 5.61 5.05 20.09
C LEU A 282 6.86 5.68 20.72
N LEU A 283 7.83 6.05 19.87
CA LEU A 283 9.04 6.77 20.24
C LEU A 283 9.01 8.15 19.58
N GLU A 284 8.76 9.20 20.38
CA GLU A 284 8.51 10.58 19.90
C GLU A 284 9.79 11.38 19.59
N SER A 285 10.95 10.95 20.08
CA SER A 285 12.24 11.63 19.88
C SER A 285 13.25 10.65 19.29
N ILE A 286 13.61 10.84 18.03
CA ILE A 286 14.56 9.96 17.33
C ILE A 286 16.02 10.21 17.78
N ASN A 287 16.29 11.37 18.40
CA ASN A 287 17.59 11.72 18.96
C ASN A 287 17.89 11.02 20.30
N GLU A 288 16.86 10.48 20.96
CA GLU A 288 16.97 9.73 22.21
C GLU A 288 17.03 8.21 21.99
N ILE A 289 16.89 7.79 20.74
CA ILE A 289 17.03 6.41 20.24
C ILE A 289 18.48 6.22 19.78
#